data_AF-A0A1U7P2K2-F1
#
_entry.id   AF-A0A1U7P2K2-F1
#
_cell.length_a   1.000
_cell.length_b   1.000
_cell.length_c   1.000
_cell.angle_alpha   90.00
_cell.angle_beta   90.00
_cell.angle_gamma   90.00
#
_symmetry.space_group_name_H-M   'P 1'
#
loop_
_entity.id
_entity.type
_entity.pdbx_description
1 polymer ?
#
loop_
_entity_poly.entity_id
_entity_poly.type
_entity_poly.pdbx_seq_one_letter_code
_entity_poly.pdbx_strand_id
1 'polypeptide(L)'
;MPRVLLPAALVLTAVLSACGGGDLTPTAATLELMGGTSLAIGAPAQLSAVLRDANGQALPTQVTYTSSQPGVIGVDAPGNLTVKRLTATDSPVQITASAGGKTATLAVSTYGLELAVGTYVWNLQPFGAAPGRFIAVRYRPESGETQASTFTVTAPGNESLSCELSPKNVNNWCWWALPDATKYPAGEYRAGLIQNGLVYATTATLPKPGATLGFVDGGAATINQRAVTFGGKLPADAKWLYSYVANSRVETSSLTSRQTAVLRGQAEQPEDPLAVSVYSTALPTTLNVGSAVTAGSYDTWITAMSGDLSSFAEVLPEQFNVSATFGGKVTLK
;
A
#
# COMPACT_ATOMS: atom_id res chain seq x y z
N MET A 1 -24.41 -73.02 -81.18
CA MET A 1 -25.39 -72.71 -80.12
C MET A 1 -24.75 -73.02 -78.76
N PRO A 2 -25.11 -72.32 -77.67
CA PRO A 2 -24.21 -71.41 -76.93
C PRO A 2 -23.55 -71.96 -75.65
N ARG A 3 -22.55 -71.17 -75.20
CA ARG A 3 -21.92 -71.14 -73.86
C ARG A 3 -22.94 -70.80 -72.76
N VAL A 4 -22.76 -71.37 -71.55
CA VAL A 4 -22.99 -70.66 -70.28
C VAL A 4 -21.89 -71.05 -69.29
N LEU A 5 -21.05 -70.08 -68.94
CA LEU A 5 -20.09 -70.10 -67.83
C LEU A 5 -20.75 -69.35 -66.66
N LEU A 6 -20.82 -69.96 -65.48
CA LEU A 6 -21.21 -69.29 -64.23
C LEU A 6 -20.01 -68.50 -63.65
N PRO A 7 -20.22 -67.28 -63.11
CA PRO A 7 -19.17 -66.53 -62.44
C PRO A 7 -19.01 -66.92 -60.96
N ALA A 8 -17.74 -66.93 -60.54
CA ALA A 8 -17.30 -67.08 -59.16
C ALA A 8 -17.63 -65.82 -58.33
N ALA A 9 -18.24 -66.03 -57.15
CA ALA A 9 -18.41 -64.99 -56.15
C ALA A 9 -17.13 -64.85 -55.32
N LEU A 10 -16.48 -63.69 -55.46
CA LEU A 10 -15.32 -63.28 -54.67
C LEU A 10 -15.83 -62.60 -53.38
N VAL A 11 -15.69 -63.26 -52.24
CA VAL A 11 -16.03 -62.69 -50.92
C VAL A 11 -14.88 -61.78 -50.47
N LEU A 12 -15.13 -60.48 -50.46
CA LEU A 12 -14.20 -59.45 -50.01
C LEU A 12 -14.36 -59.27 -48.48
N THR A 13 -13.54 -59.94 -47.69
CA THR A 13 -13.42 -59.70 -46.24
C THR A 13 -12.67 -58.39 -46.00
N ALA A 14 -13.41 -57.34 -45.66
CA ALA A 14 -12.84 -56.08 -45.17
C ALA A 14 -12.28 -56.30 -43.75
N VAL A 15 -10.96 -56.25 -43.61
CA VAL A 15 -10.29 -56.17 -42.31
C VAL A 15 -10.38 -54.72 -41.85
N LEU A 16 -11.34 -54.39 -40.98
CA LEU A 16 -11.32 -53.11 -40.26
C LEU A 16 -10.18 -53.18 -39.24
N SER A 17 -9.03 -52.59 -39.57
CA SER A 17 -8.02 -52.22 -38.59
C SER A 17 -8.58 -51.09 -37.72
N ALA A 18 -9.05 -51.41 -36.53
CA ALA A 18 -9.30 -50.44 -35.48
C ALA A 18 -7.95 -49.90 -34.99
N CYS A 19 -7.43 -48.88 -35.67
CA CYS A 19 -6.44 -47.99 -35.07
C CYS A 19 -7.13 -47.30 -33.89
N GLY A 20 -6.71 -47.65 -32.68
CA GLY A 20 -6.99 -46.86 -31.48
C GLY A 20 -6.42 -45.47 -31.68
N GLY A 21 -7.23 -44.58 -32.24
CA GLY A 21 -6.99 -43.14 -32.24
C GLY A 21 -7.07 -42.67 -30.80
N GLY A 22 -5.95 -42.80 -30.07
CA GLY A 22 -5.75 -42.04 -28.86
C GLY A 22 -5.96 -40.58 -29.22
N ASP A 23 -6.86 -39.92 -28.51
CA ASP A 23 -7.16 -38.51 -28.69
C ASP A 23 -5.84 -37.74 -28.76
N LEU A 24 -5.49 -37.28 -29.97
CA LEU A 24 -4.38 -36.36 -30.18
C LEU A 24 -4.78 -34.95 -29.72
N THR A 25 -5.49 -34.82 -28.60
CA THR A 25 -5.68 -33.52 -27.98
C THR A 25 -4.30 -33.08 -27.50
N PRO A 26 -3.73 -32.00 -28.10
CA PRO A 26 -2.42 -31.56 -27.71
C PRO A 26 -2.44 -31.20 -26.22
N THR A 27 -1.67 -31.94 -25.42
CA THR A 27 -1.64 -31.79 -23.98
C THR A 27 -0.73 -30.61 -23.62
N ALA A 28 -1.24 -29.72 -22.77
CA ALA A 28 -0.51 -28.56 -22.28
C ALA A 28 0.79 -28.97 -21.56
N ALA A 29 1.94 -28.45 -22.02
CA ALA A 29 3.25 -28.74 -21.43
C ALA A 29 3.75 -27.57 -20.58
N THR A 30 3.83 -26.38 -21.16
CA THR A 30 4.40 -25.18 -20.53
C THR A 30 3.49 -23.97 -20.70
N LEU A 31 3.50 -23.08 -19.70
CA LEU A 31 2.89 -21.76 -19.76
C LEU A 31 4.00 -20.73 -19.58
N GLU A 32 4.22 -19.90 -20.58
CA GLU A 32 5.17 -18.79 -20.54
C GLU A 32 4.41 -17.52 -20.18
N LEU A 33 4.94 -16.71 -19.26
CA LEU A 33 4.40 -15.41 -18.89
C LEU A 33 5.51 -14.36 -19.05
N MET A 34 5.23 -13.32 -19.83
CA MET A 34 6.13 -12.20 -20.09
C MET A 34 5.42 -10.88 -19.77
N GLY A 35 6.19 -9.91 -19.28
CA GLY A 35 5.72 -8.57 -18.93
C GLY A 35 6.84 -7.74 -18.29
N GLY A 36 6.57 -6.45 -18.06
CA GLY A 36 7.48 -5.58 -17.33
C GLY A 36 7.54 -5.96 -15.84
N THR A 37 8.76 -5.99 -15.28
CA THR A 37 9.01 -6.28 -13.85
C THR A 37 9.20 -5.03 -12.99
N SER A 38 9.35 -3.87 -13.62
CA SER A 38 9.37 -2.54 -12.99
C SER A 38 8.39 -1.65 -13.71
N LEU A 39 7.33 -1.19 -13.04
CA LEU A 39 6.24 -0.44 -13.67
C LEU A 39 5.96 0.89 -12.97
N ALA A 40 5.80 1.96 -13.74
CA ALA A 40 5.42 3.27 -13.21
C ALA A 40 3.95 3.28 -12.75
N ILE A 41 3.66 3.99 -11.66
CA ILE A 41 2.28 4.31 -11.26
C ILE A 41 1.56 5.05 -12.39
N GLY A 42 0.35 4.60 -12.71
CA GLY A 42 -0.50 5.20 -13.74
C GLY A 42 -0.10 4.89 -15.19
N ALA A 43 1.05 4.24 -15.43
CA ALA A 43 1.45 3.86 -16.78
C ALA A 43 0.72 2.58 -17.25
N PRO A 44 0.33 2.52 -18.54
CA PRO A 44 -0.22 1.29 -19.10
C PRO A 44 0.87 0.22 -19.22
N ALA A 45 0.53 -1.02 -18.89
CA ALA A 45 1.38 -2.18 -19.13
C ALA A 45 0.50 -3.38 -19.50
N GLN A 46 1.05 -4.35 -20.23
CA GLN A 46 0.32 -5.53 -20.68
C GLN A 46 1.18 -6.78 -20.54
N LEU A 47 0.54 -7.87 -20.14
CA LEU A 47 1.13 -9.19 -20.07
C LEU A 47 0.94 -9.95 -21.39
N SER A 48 1.88 -10.82 -21.69
CA SER A 48 1.76 -11.84 -22.73
C SER A 48 1.93 -13.20 -22.09
N ALA A 49 0.92 -14.07 -22.26
CA ALA A 49 1.01 -15.46 -21.80
C ALA A 49 0.73 -16.41 -22.96
N VAL A 50 1.58 -17.42 -23.11
CA VAL A 50 1.49 -18.41 -24.19
C VAL A 50 1.55 -19.81 -23.61
N LEU A 51 0.49 -20.57 -23.79
CA LEU A 51 0.46 -22.00 -23.47
C LEU A 51 1.02 -22.78 -24.66
N ARG A 52 1.96 -23.69 -24.41
CA ARG A 52 2.56 -24.54 -25.44
C ARG A 52 2.37 -26.02 -25.15
N ASP A 53 2.23 -26.82 -26.19
CA ASP A 53 2.26 -28.28 -26.10
C ASP A 53 3.69 -28.82 -25.92
N ALA A 54 3.84 -30.14 -25.84
CA ALA A 54 5.14 -30.80 -25.67
C ALA A 54 6.10 -30.58 -26.86
N ASN A 55 5.58 -30.20 -28.03
CA ASN A 55 6.36 -29.90 -29.23
C ASN A 55 6.71 -28.40 -29.34
N GLY A 56 6.29 -27.58 -28.38
CA GLY A 56 6.50 -26.13 -28.37
C GLY A 56 5.49 -25.33 -29.21
N GLN A 57 4.46 -25.97 -29.78
CA GLN A 57 3.41 -25.28 -30.52
C GLN A 57 2.47 -24.54 -29.58
N ALA A 58 2.12 -23.30 -29.94
CA ALA A 58 1.20 -22.49 -29.17
C ALA A 58 -0.22 -23.06 -29.25
N LEU A 59 -0.89 -23.15 -28.11
CA LEU A 59 -2.26 -23.62 -27.99
C LEU A 59 -3.20 -22.41 -27.85
N PRO A 60 -4.29 -22.34 -28.64
CA PRO A 60 -5.31 -21.33 -28.44
C PRO A 60 -6.03 -21.63 -27.13
N THR A 61 -5.72 -20.87 -26.08
CA THR A 61 -6.36 -21.02 -24.78
C THR A 61 -6.69 -19.66 -24.20
N GLN A 62 -7.78 -19.59 -23.45
CA GLN A 62 -8.01 -18.48 -22.55
C GLN A 62 -7.03 -18.57 -21.37
N VAL A 63 -6.44 -17.44 -21.00
CA VAL A 63 -5.56 -17.31 -19.85
C VAL A 63 -6.31 -16.56 -18.76
N THR A 64 -6.20 -17.03 -17.52
CA THR A 64 -6.70 -16.33 -16.33
C THR A 64 -5.53 -15.67 -15.62
N TYR A 65 -5.66 -14.38 -15.30
CA TYR A 65 -4.67 -13.63 -14.53
C TYR A 65 -5.18 -13.30 -13.14
N THR A 66 -4.28 -13.34 -12.17
CA THR A 66 -4.55 -12.92 -10.79
C THR A 66 -3.39 -12.09 -10.24
N SER A 67 -3.71 -11.11 -9.40
CA SER A 67 -2.73 -10.31 -8.67
C SER A 67 -2.81 -10.67 -7.20
N SER A 68 -1.66 -10.88 -6.56
CA SER A 68 -1.56 -11.06 -5.11
C SER A 68 -1.94 -9.80 -4.33
N GLN A 69 -1.87 -8.62 -4.95
CA GLN A 69 -2.23 -7.33 -4.35
C GLN A 69 -3.02 -6.47 -5.35
N PRO A 70 -4.31 -6.74 -5.59
CA PRO A 70 -5.14 -6.01 -6.56
C PRO A 70 -5.37 -4.53 -6.22
N GLY A 71 -5.13 -4.13 -4.97
CA GLY A 71 -5.10 -2.74 -4.52
C GLY A 71 -3.86 -1.96 -4.99
N VAL A 72 -2.77 -2.67 -5.32
CA VAL A 72 -1.50 -2.09 -5.80
C VAL A 72 -1.39 -2.20 -7.32
N ILE A 73 -1.57 -3.42 -7.87
CA ILE A 73 -1.61 -3.67 -9.31
C ILE A 73 -2.87 -4.48 -9.63
N GLY A 74 -3.78 -3.88 -10.39
CA GLY A 74 -4.91 -4.60 -10.98
C GLY A 74 -4.50 -5.25 -12.30
N VAL A 75 -5.11 -6.40 -12.62
CA VAL A 75 -4.98 -7.06 -13.93
C VAL A 75 -6.38 -7.39 -14.44
N ASP A 76 -6.64 -7.07 -15.71
CA ASP A 76 -7.90 -7.42 -16.37
C ASP A 76 -7.81 -8.76 -17.11
N ALA A 77 -8.93 -9.21 -17.70
CA ALA A 77 -8.98 -10.50 -18.40
C ALA A 77 -8.04 -10.56 -19.63
N PRO A 78 -7.90 -9.50 -20.46
CA PRO A 78 -6.87 -9.44 -21.49
C PRO A 78 -5.42 -9.41 -21.00
N GLY A 79 -5.18 -9.17 -19.71
CA GLY A 79 -3.83 -9.06 -19.15
C GLY A 79 -3.27 -7.63 -19.14
N ASN A 80 -4.11 -6.60 -19.30
CA ASN A 80 -3.72 -5.22 -19.07
C ASN A 80 -3.57 -4.97 -17.57
N LEU A 81 -2.47 -4.31 -17.21
CA LEU A 81 -2.14 -3.95 -15.85
C LEU A 81 -2.52 -2.49 -15.57
N THR A 82 -3.09 -2.26 -14.38
CA THR A 82 -3.33 -0.92 -13.83
C THR A 82 -2.51 -0.77 -12.56
N VAL A 83 -1.41 -0.03 -12.64
CA VAL A 83 -0.56 0.28 -11.48
C VAL A 83 -1.14 1.45 -10.73
N LYS A 84 -1.59 1.19 -9.49
CA LYS A 84 -2.25 2.17 -8.65
C LYS A 84 -1.29 2.82 -7.66
N ARG A 85 -0.29 2.06 -7.18
CA ARG A 85 0.49 2.39 -5.97
C ARG A 85 1.92 1.88 -6.01
N LEU A 86 2.74 2.35 -5.08
CA LEU A 86 4.06 1.78 -4.81
C LEU A 86 3.91 0.41 -4.14
N THR A 87 4.68 -0.59 -4.57
CA THR A 87 4.84 -1.87 -3.83
C THR A 87 5.58 -1.62 -2.53
N ALA A 88 5.51 -2.53 -1.56
CA ALA A 88 6.49 -2.53 -0.48
C ALA A 88 7.89 -2.81 -1.05
N THR A 89 8.93 -2.17 -0.48
CA THR A 89 10.30 -2.21 -1.02
C THR A 89 10.82 -3.63 -1.17
N ASP A 90 10.54 -4.50 -0.19
CA ASP A 90 11.04 -5.87 -0.15
C ASP A 90 9.96 -6.93 -0.47
N SER A 91 8.81 -6.50 -0.99
CA SER A 91 7.69 -7.41 -1.31
C SER A 91 7.04 -6.99 -2.64
N PRO A 92 7.58 -7.46 -3.78
CA PRO A 92 6.97 -7.22 -5.08
C PRO A 92 5.60 -7.90 -5.20
N VAL A 93 4.76 -7.38 -6.09
CA VAL A 93 3.46 -7.99 -6.41
C VAL A 93 3.68 -9.19 -7.31
N GLN A 94 3.17 -10.34 -6.91
CA GLN A 94 3.11 -11.54 -7.75
C GLN A 94 1.88 -11.49 -8.65
N ILE A 95 2.09 -11.51 -9.95
CA ILE A 95 1.06 -11.70 -10.97
C ILE A 95 1.11 -13.13 -11.48
N THR A 96 0.01 -13.87 -11.38
CA THR A 96 -0.06 -15.28 -11.77
C THR A 96 -0.99 -15.47 -12.95
N ALA A 97 -0.46 -16.06 -14.02
CA ALA A 97 -1.22 -16.53 -15.18
C ALA A 97 -1.52 -18.03 -15.03
N SER A 98 -2.73 -18.46 -15.40
CA SER A 98 -3.15 -19.85 -15.35
C SER A 98 -3.88 -20.25 -16.64
N ALA A 99 -3.50 -21.38 -17.24
CA ALA A 99 -4.14 -21.95 -18.42
C ALA A 99 -3.78 -23.44 -18.57
N GLY A 100 -4.72 -24.28 -19.03
CA GLY A 100 -4.44 -25.70 -19.31
C GLY A 100 -3.89 -26.50 -18.12
N GLY A 101 -4.25 -26.14 -16.88
CA GLY A 101 -3.72 -26.76 -15.66
C GLY A 101 -2.28 -26.35 -15.31
N LYS A 102 -1.72 -25.35 -15.99
CA LYS A 102 -0.39 -24.78 -15.76
C LYS A 102 -0.50 -23.39 -15.17
N THR A 103 0.53 -23.00 -14.42
CA THR A 103 0.65 -21.67 -13.81
C THR A 103 2.03 -21.09 -14.09
N ALA A 104 2.09 -19.77 -14.28
CA ALA A 104 3.33 -19.01 -14.39
C ALA A 104 3.19 -17.70 -13.58
N THR A 105 4.28 -17.26 -12.94
CA THR A 105 4.26 -16.09 -12.06
C THR A 105 5.32 -15.08 -12.48
N LEU A 106 4.95 -13.80 -12.40
CA LEU A 106 5.82 -12.65 -12.64
C LEU A 106 5.83 -11.77 -11.40
N ALA A 107 7.03 -11.51 -10.86
CA ALA A 107 7.22 -10.57 -9.76
C ALA A 107 7.39 -9.15 -10.32
N VAL A 108 6.58 -8.21 -9.83
CA VAL A 108 6.52 -6.83 -10.31
C VAL A 108 6.74 -5.85 -9.16
N SER A 109 7.72 -4.98 -9.31
CA SER A 109 7.93 -3.80 -8.46
C SER A 109 7.39 -2.56 -9.15
N THR A 110 7.02 -1.55 -8.38
CA THR A 110 6.48 -0.30 -8.94
C THR A 110 7.26 0.92 -8.48
N TYR A 111 7.28 1.95 -9.32
CA TYR A 111 8.00 3.20 -9.09
C TYR A 111 7.14 4.41 -9.46
N GLY A 112 7.62 5.62 -9.14
CA GLY A 112 6.95 6.88 -9.44
C GLY A 112 6.52 7.64 -8.20
N LEU A 113 5.52 8.50 -8.37
CA LEU A 113 4.99 9.38 -7.32
C LEU A 113 3.63 8.88 -6.85
N GLU A 114 3.48 8.74 -5.55
CA GLU A 114 2.27 8.31 -4.89
C GLU A 114 1.75 9.40 -3.93
N LEU A 115 0.44 9.65 -3.97
CA LEU A 115 -0.25 10.56 -3.05
C LEU A 115 -1.38 9.80 -2.38
N ALA A 116 -1.49 9.95 -1.06
CA ALA A 116 -2.60 9.47 -0.27
C ALA A 116 -3.15 10.61 0.59
N VAL A 117 -4.48 10.68 0.67
CA VAL A 117 -5.20 11.69 1.46
C VAL A 117 -6.30 11.01 2.27
N GLY A 118 -6.47 11.43 3.52
CA GLY A 118 -7.46 10.89 4.44
C GLY A 118 -7.87 11.89 5.52
N THR A 119 -8.69 11.43 6.46
CA THR A 119 -9.16 12.26 7.58
C THR A 119 -8.36 11.98 8.85
N TYR A 120 -8.09 13.03 9.60
CA TYR A 120 -7.36 12.97 10.87
C TYR A 120 -8.17 13.64 11.96
N VAL A 121 -8.55 12.92 13.01
CA VAL A 121 -9.41 13.47 14.07
C VAL A 121 -8.67 13.49 15.40
N TRP A 122 -8.69 14.64 16.07
CA TRP A 122 -8.13 14.85 17.41
C TRP A 122 -9.22 15.06 18.45
N ASN A 123 -9.13 14.35 19.57
CA ASN A 123 -10.04 14.58 20.71
C ASN A 123 -9.62 15.78 21.59
N LEU A 124 -8.59 16.53 21.20
CA LEU A 124 -8.09 17.69 21.96
C LEU A 124 -8.84 18.99 21.75
N GLN A 125 -9.68 19.11 20.72
CA GLN A 125 -10.23 20.42 20.40
C GLN A 125 -11.35 20.80 21.38
N PRO A 126 -11.27 21.98 22.03
CA PRO A 126 -12.34 22.50 22.89
C PRO A 126 -13.65 22.76 22.14
N PHE A 127 -13.65 22.64 20.80
CA PHE A 127 -14.78 22.87 19.91
C PHE A 127 -15.41 21.58 19.36
N GLY A 128 -15.03 20.42 19.91
CA GLY A 128 -15.43 19.11 19.39
C GLY A 128 -14.44 18.60 18.34
N ALA A 129 -14.47 17.30 18.12
CA ALA A 129 -13.61 16.57 17.20
C ALA A 129 -13.82 17.01 15.73
N ALA A 130 -13.19 18.11 15.31
CA ALA A 130 -13.21 18.49 13.91
C ALA A 130 -12.26 17.57 13.12
N PRO A 131 -12.70 16.97 12.00
CA PRO A 131 -11.85 16.13 11.18
C PRO A 131 -10.87 17.00 10.40
N GLY A 132 -9.61 17.01 10.81
CA GLY A 132 -8.48 17.49 10.03
C GLY A 132 -8.17 16.60 8.81
N ARG A 133 -6.99 16.81 8.22
CA ARG A 133 -6.49 16.09 7.04
C ARG A 133 -5.19 15.38 7.34
N PHE A 134 -5.10 14.15 6.86
CA PHE A 134 -3.83 13.46 6.75
C PHE A 134 -3.46 13.39 5.27
N ILE A 135 -2.27 13.86 4.92
CA ILE A 135 -1.76 13.86 3.54
C ILE A 135 -0.39 13.20 3.58
N ALA A 136 -0.15 12.24 2.70
CA ALA A 136 1.15 11.59 2.55
C ALA A 136 1.54 11.51 1.08
N VAL A 137 2.79 11.87 0.78
CA VAL A 137 3.37 11.80 -0.57
C VAL A 137 4.66 11.00 -0.51
N ARG A 138 4.88 10.12 -1.50
CA ARG A 138 6.05 9.24 -1.57
C ARG A 138 6.58 9.18 -2.98
N TYR A 139 7.88 9.00 -3.09
CA TYR A 139 8.55 8.81 -4.36
C TYR A 139 9.44 7.58 -4.32
N ARG A 140 9.43 6.82 -5.42
CA ARG A 140 10.44 5.80 -5.69
C ARG A 140 10.99 6.01 -7.10
N PRO A 141 12.32 6.10 -7.27
CA PRO A 141 12.92 6.14 -8.60
C PRO A 141 12.79 4.77 -9.29
N GLU A 142 12.74 4.77 -10.62
CA GLU A 142 12.78 3.52 -11.41
C GLU A 142 14.09 2.77 -11.22
N SER A 143 15.19 3.52 -11.19
CA SER A 143 16.54 3.04 -10.95
C SER A 143 17.41 4.19 -10.45
N GLY A 144 18.54 3.85 -9.82
CA GLY A 144 19.50 4.82 -9.33
C GLY A 144 19.10 5.51 -8.02
N GLU A 145 19.91 6.49 -7.63
CA GLU A 145 19.71 7.24 -6.39
C GLU A 145 18.67 8.35 -6.57
N THR A 146 17.97 8.66 -5.47
CA THR A 146 17.05 9.80 -5.41
C THR A 146 17.84 11.09 -5.29
N GLN A 147 17.54 12.09 -6.13
CA GLN A 147 18.16 13.41 -6.02
C GLN A 147 17.41 14.29 -5.02
N ALA A 148 18.12 15.27 -4.47
CA ALA A 148 17.48 16.30 -3.65
C ALA A 148 16.44 17.05 -4.49
N SER A 149 15.22 17.17 -3.97
CA SER A 149 14.12 17.86 -4.64
C SER A 149 13.05 18.26 -3.63
N THR A 150 11.92 18.77 -4.11
CA THR A 150 10.81 19.24 -3.28
C THR A 150 9.51 18.62 -3.78
N PHE A 151 8.83 17.88 -2.90
CA PHE A 151 7.44 17.54 -3.15
C PHE A 151 6.59 18.80 -3.03
N THR A 152 5.64 18.96 -3.95
CA THR A 152 4.59 19.97 -3.84
C THR A 152 3.25 19.26 -3.85
N VAL A 153 2.40 19.54 -2.86
CA VAL A 153 1.01 19.07 -2.82
C VAL A 153 0.08 20.26 -2.81
N THR A 154 -0.84 20.31 -3.77
CA THR A 154 -1.87 21.33 -3.88
C THR A 154 -3.22 20.74 -3.48
N ALA A 155 -3.83 21.32 -2.45
CA ALA A 155 -5.15 20.99 -1.96
C ALA A 155 -6.25 21.69 -2.79
N PRO A 156 -7.52 21.24 -2.71
CA PRO A 156 -8.61 21.98 -3.32
C PRO A 156 -8.69 23.38 -2.69
N GLY A 157 -8.83 24.42 -3.52
CA GLY A 157 -8.70 25.81 -3.08
C GLY A 157 -7.30 26.41 -3.23
N ASN A 158 -6.36 25.68 -3.84
CA ASN A 158 -4.99 26.12 -4.19
C ASN A 158 -4.04 26.32 -3.00
N GLU A 159 -4.39 25.83 -1.82
CA GLU A 159 -3.45 25.74 -0.70
C GLU A 159 -2.33 24.77 -1.03
N SER A 160 -1.09 25.16 -0.75
CA SER A 160 0.10 24.41 -1.13
C SER A 160 0.90 23.98 0.08
N LEU A 161 1.34 22.72 0.06
CA LEU A 161 2.22 22.10 1.03
C LEU A 161 3.50 21.70 0.31
N SER A 162 4.64 21.91 0.95
CA SER A 162 5.92 21.49 0.41
C SER A 162 6.79 20.83 1.46
N CYS A 163 7.64 19.91 1.01
CA CYS A 163 8.65 19.29 1.84
C CYS A 163 9.83 18.86 0.97
N GLU A 164 11.01 18.89 1.56
CA GLU A 164 12.24 18.49 0.88
C GLU A 164 12.39 16.97 0.87
N LEU A 165 12.58 16.43 -0.34
CA LEU A 165 13.08 15.09 -0.57
C LEU A 165 14.60 15.15 -0.49
N SER A 166 15.18 14.62 0.59
CA SER A 166 16.62 14.49 0.73
C SER A 166 17.07 13.09 0.33
N PRO A 167 18.21 12.93 -0.38
CA PRO A 167 18.81 11.61 -0.66
C PRO A 167 19.13 10.81 0.61
N LYS A 168 19.27 11.49 1.76
CA LYS A 168 19.53 10.88 3.07
C LYS A 168 18.25 10.43 3.79
N ASN A 169 17.06 10.79 3.30
CA ASN A 169 15.82 10.35 3.90
C ASN A 169 15.54 8.91 3.46
N VAL A 170 15.80 7.96 4.36
CA VAL A 170 15.62 6.50 4.16
C VAL A 170 14.26 6.06 3.61
N ASN A 171 13.24 6.92 3.68
CA ASN A 171 11.87 6.56 3.33
C ASN A 171 11.28 7.36 2.14
N ASN A 172 12.04 8.30 1.54
CA ASN A 172 11.63 9.08 0.35
C ASN A 172 10.16 9.58 0.35
N TRP A 173 9.72 10.14 1.47
CA TRP A 173 8.32 10.51 1.69
C TRP A 173 8.16 11.71 2.61
N CYS A 174 6.97 12.28 2.58
CA CYS A 174 6.52 13.30 3.53
C CYS A 174 5.07 13.07 3.91
N TRP A 175 4.68 13.63 5.05
CA TRP A 175 3.29 13.63 5.47
C TRP A 175 2.96 14.88 6.28
N TRP A 176 1.67 15.20 6.34
CA TRP A 176 1.11 16.32 7.09
C TRP A 176 -0.16 15.88 7.82
N ALA A 177 -0.29 16.26 9.10
CA ALA A 177 -1.53 16.20 9.85
C ALA A 177 -2.01 17.64 10.09
N LEU A 178 -3.09 18.02 9.41
CA LEU A 178 -3.57 19.39 9.31
C LEU A 178 -4.91 19.52 10.02
N PRO A 179 -5.01 20.25 11.14
CA PRO A 179 -6.25 20.32 11.92
C PRO A 179 -7.35 21.15 11.23
N ASP A 180 -6.99 22.03 10.30
CA ASP A 180 -7.93 22.93 9.63
C ASP A 180 -8.57 22.29 8.39
N ALA A 181 -9.70 21.65 8.61
CA ALA A 181 -10.53 21.04 7.57
C ALA A 181 -11.05 22.04 6.52
N THR A 182 -11.15 23.33 6.88
CA THR A 182 -11.71 24.37 6.02
C THR A 182 -10.67 24.88 5.04
N LYS A 183 -9.43 25.00 5.50
CA LYS A 183 -8.27 25.31 4.66
C LYS A 183 -7.89 24.17 3.72
N TYR A 184 -8.10 22.93 4.16
CA TYR A 184 -7.83 21.72 3.38
C TYR A 184 -9.12 20.92 3.17
N PRO A 185 -10.02 21.35 2.26
CA PRO A 185 -11.34 20.74 2.09
C PRO A 185 -11.27 19.35 1.44
N ALA A 186 -12.41 18.65 1.40
CA ALA A 186 -12.57 17.45 0.58
C ALA A 186 -12.52 17.79 -0.91
N GLY A 187 -12.10 16.83 -1.73
CA GLY A 187 -11.89 17.02 -3.17
C GLY A 187 -10.58 16.41 -3.66
N GLU A 188 -10.19 16.80 -4.86
CA GLU A 188 -8.97 16.32 -5.51
C GLU A 188 -7.74 17.10 -5.03
N TYR A 189 -6.76 16.36 -4.52
CA TYR A 189 -5.42 16.84 -4.21
C TYR A 189 -4.49 16.44 -5.35
N ARG A 190 -3.51 17.30 -5.64
CA ARG A 190 -2.51 17.07 -6.69
C ARG A 190 -1.12 17.09 -6.07
N ALA A 191 -0.30 16.11 -6.39
CA ALA A 191 1.11 16.11 -6.01
C ALA A 191 2.00 16.22 -7.26
N GLY A 192 3.11 16.93 -7.11
CA GLY A 192 4.13 17.10 -8.13
C GLY A 192 5.53 16.97 -7.55
N LEU A 193 6.45 16.43 -8.36
CA LEU A 193 7.86 16.29 -8.05
C LEU A 193 8.68 16.35 -9.35
N ILE A 194 9.82 17.03 -9.33
CA ILE A 194 10.79 16.98 -10.43
C ILE A 194 12.01 16.18 -9.97
N GLN A 195 12.35 15.11 -10.68
CA GLN A 195 13.51 14.24 -10.39
C GLN A 195 14.27 13.99 -11.68
N ASN A 196 15.57 14.29 -11.70
CA ASN A 196 16.43 14.08 -12.86
C ASN A 196 15.89 14.73 -14.16
N GLY A 197 15.21 15.88 -14.04
CA GLY A 197 14.55 16.57 -15.16
C GLY A 197 13.21 15.96 -15.61
N LEU A 198 12.77 14.84 -15.02
CA LEU A 198 11.46 14.24 -15.24
C LEU A 198 10.43 14.82 -14.26
N VAL A 199 9.27 15.16 -14.78
CA VAL A 199 8.12 15.64 -13.99
C VAL A 199 7.24 14.45 -13.63
N TYR A 200 7.08 14.20 -12.34
CA TYR A 200 6.12 13.26 -11.79
C TYR A 200 4.92 14.04 -11.25
N ALA A 201 3.73 13.60 -11.60
CA ALA A 201 2.48 14.16 -11.10
C ALA A 201 1.49 13.04 -10.79
N THR A 202 0.70 13.22 -9.73
CA THR A 202 -0.36 12.28 -9.35
C THR A 202 -1.48 13.03 -8.64
N THR A 203 -2.65 12.40 -8.54
CA THR A 203 -3.80 12.95 -7.83
C THR A 203 -4.39 11.93 -6.86
N ALA A 204 -5.04 12.43 -5.81
CA ALA A 204 -5.79 11.62 -4.89
C ALA A 204 -7.03 12.40 -4.45
N THR A 205 -8.17 11.71 -4.36
CA THR A 205 -9.43 12.34 -3.99
C THR A 205 -9.78 11.99 -2.57
N LEU A 206 -9.93 13.01 -1.73
CA LEU A 206 -10.52 12.85 -0.41
C LEU A 206 -12.06 12.86 -0.56
N PRO A 207 -12.77 11.76 -0.23
CA PRO A 207 -14.22 11.75 -0.25
C PRO A 207 -14.78 12.78 0.74
N LYS A 208 -16.04 13.22 0.53
CA LYS A 208 -16.72 14.10 1.49
C LYS A 208 -16.69 13.47 2.88
N PRO A 209 -16.45 14.26 3.95
CA PRO A 209 -16.16 13.75 5.28
C PRO A 209 -17.40 13.07 5.85
N GLY A 210 -17.43 11.74 5.80
CA GLY A 210 -18.42 10.90 6.47
C GLY A 210 -17.80 9.73 7.23
N ALA A 211 -16.56 9.34 6.88
CA ALA A 211 -15.84 8.26 7.53
C ALA A 211 -14.82 8.84 8.52
N THR A 212 -15.24 9.07 9.76
CA THR A 212 -14.31 9.27 10.88
C THR A 212 -14.16 7.95 11.61
N LEU A 213 -12.93 7.48 11.81
CA LEU A 213 -12.66 6.42 12.77
C LEU A 213 -13.16 6.88 14.16
N GLY A 214 -13.77 5.99 14.94
CA GLY A 214 -14.13 6.31 16.32
C GLY A 214 -12.89 6.68 17.16
N PHE A 215 -13.09 7.32 18.32
CA PHE A 215 -12.01 7.46 19.31
C PHE A 215 -11.87 6.19 20.15
N VAL A 216 -10.74 6.06 20.84
CA VAL A 216 -10.55 5.00 21.84
C VAL A 216 -11.41 5.32 23.06
N ASP A 217 -12.43 4.51 23.30
CA ASP A 217 -13.35 4.70 24.41
C ASP A 217 -12.64 4.39 25.74
N GLY A 218 -12.73 5.30 26.70
CA GLY A 218 -11.98 5.22 27.96
C GLY A 218 -10.45 5.26 27.79
N GLY A 219 -9.93 5.86 26.72
CA GLY A 219 -8.50 5.98 26.48
C GLY A 219 -7.75 6.62 27.65
N ALA A 220 -6.81 5.89 28.25
CA ALA A 220 -6.04 6.36 29.40
C ALA A 220 -4.63 5.75 29.40
N ALA A 221 -3.67 6.48 29.97
CA ALA A 221 -2.33 5.98 30.27
C ALA A 221 -2.06 6.00 31.77
N THR A 222 -1.45 4.92 32.25
CA THR A 222 -0.96 4.80 33.63
C THR A 222 0.54 4.55 33.61
N ILE A 223 1.25 4.90 34.67
CA ILE A 223 2.70 4.74 34.75
C ILE A 223 3.09 4.00 36.02
N ASN A 224 3.93 2.98 35.87
CA ASN A 224 4.63 2.32 36.96
C ASN A 224 6.13 2.42 36.71
N GLN A 225 6.82 3.27 37.46
CA GLN A 225 8.22 3.66 37.22
C GLN A 225 8.41 4.22 35.81
N ARG A 226 8.90 3.40 34.87
CA ARG A 226 9.11 3.74 33.46
C ARG A 226 8.27 2.89 32.51
N ALA A 227 7.39 2.03 33.03
CA ALA A 227 6.42 1.28 32.25
C ALA A 227 5.13 2.10 32.14
N VAL A 228 4.85 2.64 30.95
CA VAL A 228 3.61 3.36 30.62
C VAL A 228 2.64 2.38 30.00
N THR A 229 1.50 2.14 30.65
CA THR A 229 0.45 1.23 30.17
C THR A 229 -0.73 2.04 29.64
N PHE A 230 -1.05 1.84 28.38
CA PHE A 230 -2.20 2.42 27.70
C PHE A 230 -3.39 1.46 27.80
N GLY A 231 -4.58 1.98 28.07
CA GLY A 231 -5.83 1.24 28.15
C GLY A 231 -6.96 1.97 27.43
N GLY A 232 -8.09 1.28 27.28
CA GLY A 232 -9.28 1.73 26.56
C GLY A 232 -9.81 0.67 25.60
N LYS A 233 -10.91 0.99 24.92
CA LYS A 233 -11.54 0.11 23.92
C LYS A 233 -11.36 0.73 22.53
N LEU A 234 -10.74 -0.03 21.63
CA LEU A 234 -10.53 0.40 20.26
C LEU A 234 -11.87 0.50 19.50
N PRO A 235 -11.98 1.44 18.54
CA PRO A 235 -13.05 1.45 17.54
C PRO A 235 -13.15 0.10 16.81
N ALA A 236 -14.35 -0.32 16.44
CA ALA A 236 -14.57 -1.62 15.79
C ALA A 236 -13.85 -1.75 14.42
N ASP A 237 -13.59 -0.63 13.77
CA ASP A 237 -12.89 -0.51 12.50
C ASP A 237 -11.39 -0.25 12.65
N ALA A 238 -10.87 -0.08 13.87
CA ALA A 238 -9.45 0.09 14.11
C ALA A 238 -8.71 -1.24 13.92
N LYS A 239 -7.73 -1.25 13.01
CA LYS A 239 -6.87 -2.41 12.74
C LYS A 239 -5.48 -2.27 13.35
N TRP A 240 -5.10 -1.05 13.71
CA TRP A 240 -3.77 -0.75 14.17
C TRP A 240 -3.76 0.38 15.20
N LEU A 241 -2.79 0.33 16.10
CA LEU A 241 -2.64 1.25 17.20
C LEU A 241 -1.19 1.76 17.30
N TYR A 242 -1.07 3.07 17.45
CA TYR A 242 0.16 3.76 17.78
C TYR A 242 -0.02 4.52 19.10
N SER A 243 0.74 4.13 20.13
CA SER A 243 0.72 4.84 21.41
C SER A 243 2.05 5.52 21.65
N TYR A 244 2.04 6.77 22.11
CA TYR A 244 3.28 7.50 22.37
C TYR A 244 3.20 8.41 23.58
N VAL A 245 4.38 8.72 24.11
CA VAL A 245 4.64 9.62 25.23
C VAL A 245 5.50 10.75 24.70
N ALA A 246 5.06 12.00 24.78
CA ALA A 246 5.77 13.16 24.25
C ALA A 246 5.85 14.30 25.28
N ASN A 247 6.91 15.10 25.22
CA ASN A 247 7.01 16.28 26.07
C ASN A 247 6.00 17.35 25.59
N SER A 248 5.23 17.92 26.50
CA SER A 248 4.20 18.95 26.21
C SER A 248 4.68 20.16 25.40
N ARG A 249 6.00 20.41 25.33
CA ARG A 249 6.59 21.46 24.49
C ARG A 249 6.41 21.23 22.98
N VAL A 250 6.21 19.98 22.54
CA VAL A 250 6.05 19.64 21.11
C VAL A 250 4.75 20.23 20.52
N GLU A 251 3.74 20.53 21.34
CA GLU A 251 2.48 21.12 20.83
C GLU A 251 2.51 22.65 20.73
N THR A 252 3.36 23.32 21.51
CA THR A 252 3.48 24.79 21.47
C THR A 252 4.44 25.32 20.40
N SER A 253 5.21 24.47 19.72
CA SER A 253 5.92 24.88 18.51
C SER A 253 4.95 24.95 17.33
N SER A 254 4.13 26.00 17.36
CA SER A 254 3.55 26.67 16.22
C SER A 254 3.63 25.94 14.87
N LEU A 255 2.49 25.41 14.43
CA LEU A 255 2.13 25.15 13.03
C LEU A 255 2.18 26.42 12.13
N THR A 256 2.87 27.48 12.56
CA THR A 256 3.01 28.77 11.86
C THR A 256 4.47 29.20 11.63
N SER A 257 5.47 28.39 12.03
CA SER A 257 6.86 28.67 11.62
C SER A 257 7.60 27.40 11.25
N ARG A 258 8.43 27.54 10.21
CA ARG A 258 9.27 26.54 9.51
C ARG A 258 10.16 25.67 10.42
N GLN A 259 9.59 24.84 11.27
CA GLN A 259 10.26 23.69 11.84
C GLN A 259 9.36 22.48 11.63
N THR A 260 9.66 21.78 10.54
CA THR A 260 9.24 20.42 10.28
C THR A 260 9.51 19.60 11.54
N ALA A 261 8.49 19.25 12.31
CA ALA A 261 8.62 18.23 13.35
C ALA A 261 8.85 16.90 12.62
N VAL A 262 10.12 16.61 12.36
CA VAL A 262 10.51 15.36 11.72
C VAL A 262 10.35 14.27 12.76
N LEU A 263 9.22 13.55 12.74
CA LEU A 263 9.10 12.23 13.32
C LEU A 263 9.94 11.28 12.45
N ARG A 264 11.26 11.36 12.62
CA ARG A 264 12.26 10.64 11.83
C ARG A 264 12.32 9.22 12.37
N GLY A 265 11.99 8.25 11.51
CA GLY A 265 12.35 6.85 11.70
C GLY A 265 13.85 6.72 11.88
N GLN A 266 14.24 5.76 12.71
CA GLN A 266 15.59 5.51 13.21
C GLN A 266 16.73 5.85 12.23
N ALA A 267 17.54 6.84 12.59
CA ALA A 267 19.01 6.80 12.64
C ALA A 267 19.54 8.23 12.83
N GLU A 268 20.37 8.38 13.87
CA GLU A 268 21.24 9.52 14.18
C GLU A 268 20.57 10.88 14.45
N GLN A 269 20.31 11.17 15.73
CA GLN A 269 20.77 12.42 16.36
C GLN A 269 21.01 12.24 17.87
N PRO A 270 22.04 12.87 18.44
CA PRO A 270 22.14 13.07 19.89
C PRO A 270 21.31 14.30 20.30
N GLU A 271 20.83 14.28 21.54
CA GLU A 271 20.14 15.34 22.30
C GLU A 271 18.60 15.21 22.40
N ASP A 272 18.18 14.65 23.54
CA ASP A 272 16.83 14.53 24.12
C ASP A 272 15.73 13.88 23.23
N PRO A 273 15.38 12.59 23.42
CA PRO A 273 14.26 11.99 22.71
C PRO A 273 12.95 12.67 23.13
N LEU A 274 12.45 13.58 22.29
CA LEU A 274 11.22 14.36 22.50
C LEU A 274 9.94 13.50 22.57
N ALA A 275 10.01 12.25 22.11
CA ALA A 275 8.92 11.28 22.20
C ALA A 275 9.42 9.82 22.22
N VAL A 276 8.67 8.93 22.87
CA VAL A 276 8.84 7.47 22.84
C VAL A 276 7.54 6.81 22.42
N SER A 277 7.61 5.84 21.53
CA SER A 277 6.42 5.20 20.95
C SER A 277 6.43 3.68 21.01
N VAL A 278 5.22 3.11 21.02
CA VAL A 278 4.95 1.68 20.87
C VAL A 278 3.90 1.47 19.81
N TYR A 279 4.16 0.48 18.98
CA TYR A 279 3.24 -0.05 18.00
C TYR A 279 2.57 -1.29 18.59
N SER A 280 1.24 -1.37 18.50
CA SER A 280 0.46 -2.51 18.98
C SER A 280 -0.77 -2.70 18.10
N THR A 281 -1.40 -3.86 18.16
CA THR A 281 -2.71 -4.13 17.53
C THR A 281 -3.82 -4.29 18.55
N ALA A 282 -3.49 -4.23 19.85
CA ALA A 282 -4.44 -4.41 20.94
C ALA A 282 -4.14 -3.50 22.15
N LEU A 283 -5.18 -3.27 22.96
CA LEU A 283 -5.11 -2.67 24.29
C LEU A 283 -5.52 -3.72 25.35
N PRO A 284 -4.94 -3.67 26.57
CA PRO A 284 -3.90 -2.73 26.99
C PRO A 284 -2.54 -3.04 26.34
N THR A 285 -1.70 -2.02 26.21
CA THR A 285 -0.31 -2.18 25.75
C THR A 285 0.63 -1.40 26.66
N THR A 286 1.83 -1.95 26.90
CA THR A 286 2.81 -1.36 27.82
C THR A 286 4.07 -0.96 27.08
N LEU A 287 4.45 0.31 27.22
CA LEU A 287 5.71 0.89 26.75
C LEU A 287 6.70 0.98 27.90
N ASN A 288 7.83 0.28 27.77
CA ASN A 288 8.96 0.47 28.68
C ASN A 288 9.83 1.63 28.16
N VAL A 289 9.79 2.76 28.87
CA VAL A 289 10.56 3.96 28.52
C VAL A 289 12.01 3.77 28.97
N GLY A 290 12.94 3.83 28.03
CA GLY A 290 14.37 3.67 28.30
C GLY A 290 14.95 4.76 29.22
N SER A 291 16.09 4.48 29.85
CA SER A 291 16.79 5.41 30.74
C SER A 291 17.25 6.71 30.07
N ALA A 292 17.38 6.70 28.74
CA ALA A 292 17.75 7.87 27.93
C ALA A 292 16.69 8.99 27.93
N VAL A 293 15.44 8.69 28.30
CA VAL A 293 14.38 9.70 28.41
C VAL A 293 14.44 10.29 29.81
N THR A 294 14.51 11.62 29.87
CA THR A 294 14.62 12.37 31.12
C THR A 294 13.38 12.19 32.01
N ALA A 295 13.56 12.36 33.33
CA ALA A 295 12.42 12.41 34.24
C ALA A 295 11.62 13.70 33.99
N GLY A 296 10.29 13.64 34.03
CA GLY A 296 9.46 14.78 33.69
C GLY A 296 7.99 14.44 33.45
N SER A 297 7.19 15.45 33.14
CA SER A 297 5.78 15.30 32.76
C SER A 297 5.66 15.19 31.24
N TYR A 298 4.90 14.19 30.79
CA TYR A 298 4.70 13.88 29.38
C TYR A 298 3.22 13.72 29.07
N ASP A 299 2.82 14.15 27.89
CA ASP A 299 1.50 13.90 27.32
C ASP A 299 1.49 12.51 26.67
N THR A 300 0.39 11.80 26.85
CA THR A 300 0.22 10.44 26.31
C THR A 300 -0.89 10.42 25.28
N TRP A 301 -0.68 9.66 24.23
CA TRP A 301 -1.56 9.62 23.06
C TRP A 301 -1.79 8.20 22.62
N ILE A 302 -3.02 7.90 22.24
CA ILE A 302 -3.47 6.63 21.68
C ILE A 302 -4.05 6.92 20.30
N THR A 303 -3.31 6.62 19.25
CA THR A 303 -3.71 6.81 17.87
C THR A 303 -4.21 5.50 17.28
N ALA A 304 -5.46 5.46 16.82
CA ALA A 304 -6.06 4.33 16.13
C ALA A 304 -6.16 4.63 14.63
N MET A 305 -6.00 3.58 13.81
CA MET A 305 -6.10 3.65 12.35
C MET A 305 -6.93 2.49 11.78
N SER A 306 -7.62 2.74 10.67
CA SER A 306 -8.44 1.73 9.97
C SER A 306 -7.63 0.72 9.14
N GLY A 307 -6.35 0.98 8.91
CA GLY A 307 -5.42 0.08 8.21
C GLY A 307 -4.27 -0.37 9.09
N ASP A 308 -3.61 -1.46 8.68
CA ASP A 308 -2.32 -1.86 9.23
C ASP A 308 -1.23 -0.92 8.69
N LEU A 309 -0.59 -0.15 9.57
CA LEU A 309 0.51 0.75 9.21
C LEU A 309 1.88 0.19 9.63
N SER A 310 1.98 -1.10 9.96
CA SER A 310 3.26 -1.76 10.27
C SER A 310 4.31 -1.52 9.19
N SER A 311 3.85 -1.37 7.95
CA SER A 311 4.59 -0.76 6.85
C SER A 311 3.75 0.34 6.22
N PHE A 312 4.19 1.59 6.32
CA PHE A 312 3.53 2.68 5.61
C PHE A 312 3.48 2.44 4.09
N ALA A 313 4.28 1.51 3.53
CA ALA A 313 4.23 1.14 2.13
C ALA A 313 2.86 0.60 1.68
N GLU A 314 2.05 0.04 2.58
CA GLU A 314 0.79 -0.63 2.23
C GLU A 314 -0.46 0.24 2.37
N VAL A 315 -0.34 1.43 2.98
CA VAL A 315 -1.48 2.20 3.48
C VAL A 315 -2.28 2.83 2.36
N LEU A 316 -3.47 2.30 2.04
CA LEU A 316 -4.38 2.84 1.03
C LEU A 316 -5.00 4.18 1.48
N PRO A 317 -5.37 5.11 0.58
CA PRO A 317 -6.11 6.32 0.92
C PRO A 317 -7.35 6.07 1.81
N GLU A 318 -8.06 4.95 1.58
CA GLU A 318 -9.23 4.58 2.38
C GLU A 318 -8.87 4.07 3.79
N GLN A 319 -7.60 3.75 4.01
CA GLN A 319 -7.01 3.33 5.30
C GLN A 319 -6.40 4.50 6.08
N PHE A 320 -6.39 5.72 5.52
CA PHE A 320 -5.87 6.94 6.16
C PHE A 320 -6.92 7.67 7.02
N ASN A 321 -7.82 6.93 7.67
CA ASN A 321 -8.66 7.49 8.73
C ASN A 321 -7.98 7.23 10.07
N VAL A 322 -7.56 8.32 10.70
CA VAL A 322 -6.78 8.29 11.93
C VAL A 322 -7.57 9.01 13.00
N SER A 323 -7.70 8.41 14.18
CA SER A 323 -8.16 9.10 15.38
C SER A 323 -7.05 9.10 16.42
N ALA A 324 -6.79 10.24 17.05
CA ALA A 324 -5.91 10.29 18.20
C ALA A 324 -6.72 10.64 19.45
N THR A 325 -6.50 9.83 20.49
CA THR A 325 -7.15 9.94 21.79
C THR A 325 -6.10 10.31 22.83
N PHE A 326 -6.24 11.45 23.46
CA PHE A 326 -5.43 11.84 24.61
C PHE A 326 -5.61 10.84 25.75
N GLY A 327 -4.52 10.20 26.19
CA GLY A 327 -4.49 9.26 27.30
C GLY A 327 -4.23 9.92 28.67
N GLY A 328 -4.01 11.23 28.71
CA GLY A 328 -3.66 11.96 29.93
C GLY A 328 -2.17 12.29 30.03
N LYS A 329 -1.77 12.88 31.17
CA LYS A 329 -0.37 13.15 31.49
C LYS A 329 0.20 12.05 32.37
N VAL A 330 1.45 11.66 32.12
CA VAL A 330 2.23 10.76 33.00
C VAL A 330 3.50 11.46 33.46
N THR A 331 3.98 11.10 34.65
CA THR A 331 5.25 11.62 35.19
C THR A 331 6.27 10.50 35.28
N LEU A 332 7.29 10.55 34.42
CA LEU A 332 8.45 9.66 34.49
C LEU A 332 9.32 10.06 35.67
N LYS A 333 9.66 9.06 36.50
CA LYS A 333 10.58 9.20 37.63
C LYS A 333 11.96 8.65 37.28
#